data_AF-A0A9D5TZM6-F1
#
_entry.id   AF-A0A9D5TZM6-F1
#
_cell.length_a   1.000
_cell.length_b   1.000
_cell.length_c   1.000
_cell.angle_alpha   90.00
_cell.angle_beta   90.00
_cell.angle_gamma   90.00
#
_symmetry.space_group_name_H-M   'P 1'
#
loop_
_entity.id
_entity.type
_entity.pdbx_description
1 polymer ?
#
loop_
_entity_poly.entity_id
_entity_poly.type
_entity_poly.pdbx_seq_one_letter_code
_entity_poly.pdbx_strand_id
1 'polypeptide(L)'
;MRKSRAWGNCWRGRGSPFPPDSGAARAWRAPTNPPSRGAFRRPLLLPTASDYLCKRDDSQSICRTLEMFYRAFGFNYVPHVRPDHLAVQWSFARFLLQSEETAEASGPRDKLRMLAAARLEFARAHLLVAVQSVYQPLQRRCRHPFYRGVGSLAEEVVNWLLERPIREAGDSRVVDEKLLDEFDPSRVGYSRPS
;
A
#
# COMPACT_ATOMS: atom_id res chain seq x y z
N MET A 1 -30.07 9.58 -19.27
CA MET A 1 -29.50 8.30 -19.75
C MET A 1 -28.14 8.53 -20.40
N ARG A 2 -27.03 8.22 -19.72
CA ARG A 2 -25.70 8.12 -20.33
C ARG A 2 -25.10 6.76 -19.96
N LYS A 3 -24.79 5.98 -21.00
CA LYS A 3 -24.38 4.59 -20.93
C LYS A 3 -22.93 4.46 -20.42
N SER A 4 -22.77 3.52 -19.51
CA SER A 4 -21.51 2.93 -19.04
C SER A 4 -20.62 2.47 -20.20
N ARG A 5 -19.31 2.73 -20.13
CA ARG A 5 -18.30 2.04 -20.94
C ARG A 5 -17.56 1.04 -20.06
N ALA A 6 -17.79 -0.23 -20.37
CA ALA A 6 -17.11 -1.38 -19.80
C ALA A 6 -15.62 -1.35 -20.16
N TRP A 7 -14.78 -1.53 -19.14
CA TRP A 7 -13.38 -1.90 -19.31
C TRP A 7 -13.30 -3.42 -19.48
N GLY A 8 -13.36 -3.86 -20.73
CA GLY A 8 -13.11 -5.24 -21.13
C GLY A 8 -12.29 -5.25 -22.42
N ASN A 9 -11.19 -6.01 -22.40
CA ASN A 9 -10.33 -6.38 -23.55
C ASN A 9 -9.15 -5.43 -23.88
N CYS A 10 -8.04 -5.58 -23.15
CA CYS A 10 -6.71 -5.14 -23.64
C CYS A 10 -5.65 -6.28 -23.68
N TRP A 11 -6.01 -7.52 -23.37
CA TRP A 11 -5.06 -8.64 -23.35
C TRP A 11 -5.36 -9.69 -24.42
N ARG A 12 -5.38 -9.31 -25.71
CA ARG A 12 -5.22 -10.28 -26.82
C ARG A 12 -4.47 -9.65 -27.99
N GLY A 13 -3.18 -9.97 -28.07
CA GLY A 13 -2.48 -10.31 -29.31
C GLY A 13 -1.91 -9.17 -30.16
N ARG A 14 -0.60 -8.92 -30.00
CA ARG A 14 0.41 -9.06 -31.08
C ARG A 14 1.83 -8.90 -30.51
N GLY A 15 2.64 -9.95 -30.63
CA GLY A 15 4.12 -9.90 -30.58
C GLY A 15 4.77 -10.19 -29.22
N SER A 16 5.09 -11.46 -28.94
CA SER A 16 6.08 -11.83 -27.92
C SER A 16 7.47 -11.35 -28.35
N PRO A 17 8.28 -10.72 -27.48
CA PRO A 17 9.68 -10.44 -27.79
C PRO A 17 10.63 -11.62 -27.46
N PHE A 18 10.12 -12.77 -27.03
CA PHE A 18 10.95 -13.94 -26.73
C PHE A 18 11.01 -14.91 -27.92
N PRO A 19 12.20 -15.27 -28.42
CA PRO A 19 12.34 -16.35 -29.39
C PRO A 19 12.07 -17.70 -28.73
N PRO A 20 11.54 -18.69 -29.48
CA PRO A 20 11.29 -20.03 -28.97
C PRO A 20 12.60 -20.81 -28.82
N ASP A 21 12.54 -21.79 -27.91
CA ASP A 21 13.61 -22.69 -27.52
C ASP A 21 14.52 -23.15 -28.67
N SER A 22 15.79 -22.77 -28.60
CA SER A 22 16.88 -23.48 -29.26
C SER A 22 18.02 -23.62 -28.24
N GLY A 23 18.37 -24.87 -27.97
CA GLY A 23 19.27 -25.26 -26.90
C GLY A 23 20.63 -24.55 -26.98
N ALA A 24 20.95 -23.80 -25.93
CA ALA A 24 22.31 -23.48 -25.55
C ALA A 24 22.31 -23.09 -24.06
N ALA A 25 22.61 -24.06 -23.20
CA ALA A 25 23.09 -23.79 -21.87
C ALA A 25 24.35 -22.93 -21.98
N ARG A 26 24.20 -21.61 -21.82
CA ARG A 26 25.33 -20.70 -21.63
C ARG A 26 25.12 -20.00 -20.29
N ALA A 27 25.94 -20.43 -19.32
CA ALA A 27 25.97 -19.94 -17.97
C ALA A 27 25.89 -18.41 -17.90
N TRP A 28 24.81 -17.89 -17.32
CA TRP A 28 24.75 -16.53 -16.80
C TRP A 28 25.72 -16.47 -15.61
N ARG A 29 26.99 -16.17 -15.88
CA ARG A 29 27.93 -15.77 -14.82
C ARG A 29 27.53 -14.36 -14.40
N ALA A 30 26.99 -14.23 -13.19
CA ALA A 30 26.88 -12.95 -12.52
C ALA A 30 28.27 -12.27 -12.49
N PRO A 31 28.39 -10.95 -12.73
CA PRO A 31 29.65 -10.26 -12.53
C PRO A 31 30.08 -10.40 -11.07
N THR A 32 31.14 -11.15 -10.79
CA THR A 32 31.69 -11.39 -9.45
C THR A 32 32.59 -10.25 -8.95
N ASN A 33 32.39 -9.02 -9.42
CA ASN A 33 33.12 -7.86 -8.87
C ASN A 33 32.17 -7.04 -7.99
N PRO A 34 32.35 -7.04 -6.65
CA PRO A 34 31.65 -6.08 -5.82
C PRO A 34 32.08 -4.67 -6.22
N PRO A 35 31.16 -3.72 -6.42
CA PRO A 35 31.54 -2.33 -6.64
C PRO A 35 32.38 -1.87 -5.44
N SER A 36 33.52 -1.25 -5.74
CA SER A 36 34.48 -0.72 -4.78
C SER A 36 33.79 0.09 -3.67
N ARG A 37 34.18 -0.18 -2.42
CA ARG A 37 33.71 0.41 -1.16
C ARG A 37 33.99 1.93 -1.09
N GLY A 38 33.30 2.74 -1.88
CA GLY A 38 33.65 4.18 -1.96
C GLY A 38 32.51 5.19 -2.19
N ALA A 39 31.26 4.82 -2.49
CA ALA A 39 30.29 5.82 -2.94
C ALA A 39 28.80 5.58 -2.62
N PHE A 40 28.44 4.93 -1.51
CA PHE A 40 27.06 5.02 -1.00
C PHE A 40 26.94 6.16 0.02
N ARG A 41 26.93 7.41 -0.47
CA ARG A 41 26.51 8.57 0.33
C ARG A 41 25.00 8.52 0.53
N ARG A 42 24.55 7.82 1.59
CA ARG A 42 23.15 7.58 2.01
C ARG A 42 22.27 6.88 0.93
N PRO A 43 21.50 5.84 1.26
CA PRO A 43 20.52 5.30 0.33
C PRO A 43 19.58 6.42 -0.12
N LEU A 44 19.39 6.54 -1.44
CA LEU A 44 18.70 7.64 -2.11
C LEU A 44 17.29 7.87 -1.57
N LEU A 45 16.65 6.81 -1.04
CA LEU A 45 15.52 6.86 -0.14
C LEU A 45 15.53 5.56 0.72
N LEU A 46 15.51 5.69 2.05
CA LEU A 46 15.10 4.59 2.93
C LEU A 46 13.61 4.26 2.68
N PRO A 47 13.19 2.98 2.67
CA PRO A 47 11.82 2.59 2.37
C PRO A 47 10.88 2.68 3.59
N THR A 48 11.23 3.47 4.59
CA THR A 48 10.60 3.53 5.92
C THR A 48 10.02 4.93 6.11
N ALA A 49 8.70 5.02 6.27
CA ALA A 49 8.00 6.31 6.27
C ALA A 49 8.49 7.23 7.41
N SER A 50 8.79 6.66 8.58
CA SER A 50 9.25 7.45 9.72
C SER A 50 10.62 8.11 9.50
N ASP A 51 11.46 7.60 8.59
CA ASP A 51 12.76 8.21 8.31
C ASP A 51 12.63 9.54 7.53
N TYR A 52 11.44 9.86 7.02
CA TYR A 52 11.11 11.13 6.36
C TYR A 52 10.22 12.04 7.19
N LEU A 53 9.43 11.44 8.08
CA LEU A 53 8.38 12.13 8.83
C LEU A 53 8.88 12.67 10.17
N CYS A 54 9.91 12.06 10.75
CA CYS A 54 10.16 12.19 12.18
C CYS A 54 11.57 12.68 12.52
N LYS A 55 11.67 13.44 13.62
CA LYS A 55 12.90 13.40 14.44
C LYS A 55 13.01 11.99 15.01
N ARG A 56 14.23 11.52 15.30
CA ARG A 56 14.52 10.11 15.64
C ARG A 56 13.58 9.53 16.71
N ASP A 57 13.07 10.35 17.62
CA ASP A 57 12.18 9.97 18.73
C ASP A 57 10.72 9.66 18.32
N ASP A 58 10.19 10.28 17.26
CA ASP A 58 8.79 10.04 16.83
C ASP A 58 8.64 8.74 16.00
N SER A 59 9.76 8.21 15.50
CA SER A 59 9.78 6.99 14.66
C SER A 59 9.27 5.74 15.40
N GLN A 60 9.57 5.63 16.70
CA GLN A 60 9.08 4.51 17.52
C GLN A 60 7.56 4.61 17.75
N SER A 61 7.04 5.84 17.90
CA SER A 61 5.60 6.06 18.07
C SER A 61 4.84 5.58 16.85
N ILE A 62 5.27 5.97 15.64
CA ILE A 62 4.65 5.52 14.38
C ILE A 62 4.71 4.00 14.24
N CYS A 63 5.85 3.37 14.55
CA CYS A 63 5.99 1.91 14.47
C CYS A 63 5.01 1.21 15.42
N ARG A 64 4.87 1.68 16.66
CA ARG A 64 3.91 1.12 17.64
C ARG A 64 2.47 1.27 17.17
N THR A 65 2.11 2.44 16.65
CA THR A 65 0.79 2.74 16.09
C THR A 65 0.44 1.78 14.96
N LEU A 66 1.36 1.54 14.02
CA LEU A 66 1.18 0.56 12.94
C LEU A 66 1.11 -0.88 13.46
N GLU A 67 1.94 -1.27 14.44
CA GLU A 67 1.89 -2.61 15.04
C GLU A 67 0.55 -2.89 15.72
N MET A 68 -0.01 -1.91 16.43
CA MET A 68 -1.34 -2.04 17.03
C MET A 68 -2.40 -2.27 15.96
N PHE A 69 -2.34 -1.52 14.85
CA PHE A 69 -3.23 -1.70 13.72
C PHE A 69 -3.07 -3.10 13.11
N TYR A 70 -1.85 -3.57 12.87
CA TYR A 70 -1.62 -4.90 12.32
C TYR A 70 -2.14 -6.02 13.23
N ARG A 71 -1.90 -5.91 14.54
CA ARG A 71 -2.38 -6.88 15.53
C ARG A 71 -3.90 -6.92 15.61
N ALA A 72 -4.56 -5.76 15.60
CA ALA A 72 -6.01 -5.64 15.66
C ALA A 72 -6.74 -6.42 14.56
N PHE A 73 -6.11 -6.50 13.37
CA PHE A 73 -6.67 -7.21 12.22
C PHE A 73 -6.03 -8.59 11.97
N GLY A 74 -5.18 -9.07 12.88
CA GLY A 74 -4.51 -10.37 12.75
C GLY A 74 -3.50 -10.44 11.59
N PHE A 75 -2.95 -9.30 11.17
CA PHE A 75 -1.97 -9.25 10.09
C PHE A 75 -0.56 -9.56 10.61
N ASN A 76 0.08 -10.58 10.02
CA ASN A 76 1.46 -10.95 10.30
C ASN A 76 2.35 -10.48 9.16
N TYR A 77 3.33 -9.63 9.47
CA TYR A 77 4.34 -9.19 8.52
C TYR A 77 5.68 -9.89 8.77
N VAL A 78 6.59 -9.77 7.80
CA VAL A 78 7.89 -10.45 7.84
C VAL A 78 8.66 -10.07 9.11
N PRO A 79 9.13 -11.05 9.91
CA PRO A 79 9.93 -10.78 11.09
C PRO A 79 11.15 -9.91 10.74
N HIS A 80 11.51 -9.00 11.64
CA HIS A 80 12.66 -8.08 11.51
C HIS A 80 12.52 -6.97 10.46
N VAL A 81 11.44 -6.93 9.67
CA VAL A 81 11.11 -5.75 8.86
C VAL A 81 10.35 -4.76 9.73
N ARG A 82 10.71 -3.47 9.66
CA ARG A 82 10.02 -2.44 10.45
C ARG A 82 8.55 -2.32 10.02
N PRO A 83 7.62 -2.08 10.95
CA PRO A 83 6.20 -1.91 10.64
C PRO A 83 5.92 -0.78 9.64
N ASP A 84 6.70 0.31 9.73
CA ASP A 84 6.55 1.48 8.88
C ASP A 84 7.23 1.36 7.51
N HIS A 85 7.82 0.20 7.21
CA HIS A 85 8.35 -0.07 5.89
C HIS A 85 7.23 -0.06 4.85
N LEU A 86 7.39 0.68 3.75
CA LEU A 86 6.34 0.90 2.75
C LEU A 86 5.78 -0.41 2.20
N ALA A 87 6.64 -1.40 1.92
CA ALA A 87 6.18 -2.72 1.48
C ALA A 87 5.27 -3.42 2.50
N VAL A 88 5.48 -3.22 3.81
CA VAL A 88 4.62 -3.77 4.86
C VAL A 88 3.28 -3.05 4.87
N GLN A 89 3.29 -1.72 4.80
CA GLN A 89 2.06 -0.91 4.73
C GLN A 89 1.20 -1.27 3.51
N TRP A 90 1.81 -1.44 2.34
CA TRP A 90 1.11 -1.89 1.12
C TRP A 90 0.58 -3.32 1.23
N SER A 91 1.34 -4.22 1.86
CA SER A 91 0.88 -5.59 2.12
C SER A 91 -0.35 -5.60 3.03
N PHE A 92 -0.36 -4.73 4.05
CA PHE A 92 -1.51 -4.58 4.93
C PHE A 92 -2.72 -3.95 4.22
N ALA A 93 -2.51 -2.93 3.39
CA ALA A 93 -3.59 -2.34 2.59
C ALA A 93 -4.25 -3.38 1.67
N ARG A 94 -3.45 -4.24 1.04
CA ARG A 94 -3.95 -5.38 0.27
C ARG A 94 -4.73 -6.37 1.15
N PHE A 95 -4.22 -6.68 2.33
CA PHE A 95 -4.88 -7.58 3.28
C PHE A 95 -6.28 -7.08 3.67
N LEU A 96 -6.42 -5.78 3.95
CA LEU A 96 -7.73 -5.17 4.24
C LEU A 96 -8.70 -5.30 3.06
N LEU A 97 -8.25 -5.00 1.83
CA LEU A 97 -9.07 -5.15 0.64
C LEU A 97 -9.55 -6.59 0.42
N GLN A 98 -8.65 -7.57 0.56
CA GLN A 98 -9.01 -8.99 0.42
C GLN A 98 -9.98 -9.44 1.53
N SER A 99 -9.82 -8.90 2.74
CA SER A 99 -10.72 -9.16 3.85
C SER A 99 -12.10 -8.54 3.62
N GLU A 100 -12.16 -7.32 3.08
CA GLU A 100 -13.41 -6.67 2.65
C GLU A 100 -14.13 -7.49 1.59
N GLU A 101 -13.44 -7.92 0.54
CA GLU A 101 -14.02 -8.75 -0.53
C GLU A 101 -14.57 -10.08 0.00
N THR A 102 -13.85 -10.71 0.92
CA THR A 102 -14.31 -11.94 1.58
C THR A 102 -15.56 -11.69 2.43
N ALA A 103 -15.59 -10.57 3.16
CA ALA A 103 -16.74 -10.17 3.97
C ALA A 103 -17.95 -9.74 3.11
N GLU A 104 -17.73 -9.13 1.95
CA GLU A 104 -18.76 -8.79 0.97
C GLU A 104 -19.42 -10.06 0.40
N ALA A 105 -18.62 -11.09 0.13
CA ALA A 105 -19.12 -12.34 -0.45
C ALA A 105 -19.88 -13.23 0.55
N SER A 106 -19.49 -13.22 1.83
CA SER A 106 -19.93 -14.27 2.78
C SER A 106 -20.00 -13.84 4.25
N GLY A 107 -19.61 -12.60 4.58
CA GLY A 107 -19.46 -12.14 5.95
C GLY A 107 -20.67 -11.40 6.52
N PRO A 108 -20.74 -11.25 7.85
CA PRO A 108 -21.68 -10.32 8.47
C PRO A 108 -21.46 -8.89 7.97
N ARG A 109 -22.56 -8.14 7.75
CA ARG A 109 -22.51 -6.74 7.26
C ARG A 109 -21.66 -5.83 8.15
N ASP A 110 -21.70 -6.04 9.46
CA ASP A 110 -20.91 -5.24 10.42
C ASP A 110 -19.41 -5.44 10.23
N LYS A 111 -18.98 -6.66 9.86
CA LYS A 111 -17.58 -6.95 9.56
C LYS A 111 -17.12 -6.22 8.29
N LEU A 112 -17.96 -6.19 7.25
CA LEU A 112 -17.67 -5.44 6.03
C LEU A 112 -17.53 -3.94 6.32
N ARG A 113 -18.46 -3.36 7.09
CA ARG A 113 -18.40 -1.95 7.50
C ARG A 113 -17.14 -1.63 8.31
N MET A 114 -16.81 -2.47 9.30
CA MET A 114 -15.60 -2.32 10.12
C MET A 114 -14.33 -2.36 9.26
N LEU A 115 -14.22 -3.32 8.33
CA LEU A 115 -13.05 -3.45 7.46
C LEU A 115 -12.92 -2.27 6.49
N ALA A 116 -14.03 -1.80 5.92
CA ALA A 116 -14.04 -0.64 5.04
C ALA A 116 -13.66 0.65 5.77
N ALA A 117 -14.14 0.83 7.01
CA ALA A 117 -13.72 1.94 7.87
C ALA A 117 -12.23 1.86 8.22
N ALA A 118 -11.74 0.66 8.56
CA ALA A 118 -10.33 0.42 8.83
C ALA A 118 -9.43 0.72 7.64
N ARG A 119 -9.82 0.32 6.42
CA ARG A 119 -9.11 0.68 5.18
C ARG A 119 -9.04 2.19 5.00
N LEU A 120 -10.16 2.88 5.18
CA LEU A 120 -10.20 4.33 5.01
C LEU A 120 -9.32 5.05 6.03
N GLU A 121 -9.41 4.65 7.31
CA GLU A 121 -8.55 5.18 8.37
C GLU A 121 -7.07 4.88 8.08
N PHE A 122 -6.72 3.65 7.72
CA PHE A 122 -5.34 3.28 7.40
C PHE A 122 -4.79 4.04 6.20
N ALA A 123 -5.60 4.21 5.14
CA ALA A 123 -5.22 4.97 3.96
C ALA A 123 -4.99 6.46 4.29
N ARG A 124 -5.87 7.07 5.08
CA ARG A 124 -5.76 8.48 5.50
C ARG A 124 -4.57 8.70 6.46
N ALA A 125 -4.48 7.90 7.51
CA ALA A 125 -3.52 8.11 8.60
C ALA A 125 -2.09 7.68 8.26
N HIS A 126 -1.92 6.72 7.34
CA HIS A 126 -0.60 6.13 7.07
C HIS A 126 -0.19 6.21 5.60
N LEU A 127 -1.01 5.75 4.66
CA LEU A 127 -0.60 5.69 3.26
C LEU A 127 -0.53 7.08 2.61
N LEU A 128 -1.48 7.97 2.89
CA LEU A 128 -1.45 9.34 2.38
C LEU A 128 -0.22 10.09 2.88
N VAL A 129 0.09 9.91 4.17
CA VAL A 129 1.29 10.48 4.79
C VAL A 129 2.56 9.93 4.13
N ALA A 130 2.62 8.62 3.84
CA ALA A 130 3.71 7.99 3.10
C ALA A 130 3.85 8.52 1.66
N VAL A 131 2.72 8.78 0.96
CA VAL A 131 2.72 9.39 -0.37
C VAL A 131 3.34 10.78 -0.33
N GLN A 132 2.89 11.63 0.58
CA GLN A 132 3.34 13.01 0.69
C GLN A 132 4.82 13.11 1.12
N SER A 133 5.24 12.25 2.05
CA SER A 133 6.58 12.31 2.65
C SER A 133 7.66 11.51 1.93
N VAL A 134 7.29 10.44 1.22
CA VAL A 134 8.26 9.56 0.54
C VAL A 134 8.09 9.56 -0.96
N TYR A 135 6.89 9.26 -1.46
CA TYR A 135 6.68 9.05 -2.89
C TYR A 135 6.74 10.35 -3.69
N GLN A 136 6.15 11.45 -3.22
CA GLN A 136 6.25 12.74 -3.92
C GLN A 136 7.71 13.26 -3.99
N PRO A 137 8.52 13.20 -2.91
CA PRO A 137 9.95 13.48 -3.02
C PRO A 137 10.71 12.53 -3.96
N LEU A 138 10.39 11.22 -3.93
CA LEU A 138 10.95 10.25 -4.87
C LEU A 138 10.64 10.63 -6.32
N GLN A 139 9.39 10.99 -6.64
CA GLN A 139 8.99 11.41 -7.99
C GLN A 139 9.78 12.64 -8.47
N ARG A 140 10.01 13.62 -7.58
CA ARG A 140 10.70 14.89 -7.91
C ARG A 140 12.22 14.71 -8.06
N ARG A 141 12.82 13.81 -7.27
CA ARG A 141 14.29 13.69 -7.15
C ARG A 141 14.87 12.50 -7.91
N CYS A 142 14.09 11.46 -8.17
CA CYS A 142 14.60 10.27 -8.84
C CYS A 142 14.77 10.50 -10.33
N ARG A 143 15.97 10.23 -10.85
CA ARG A 143 16.25 10.30 -12.29
C ARG A 143 15.73 9.08 -13.05
N HIS A 144 15.52 7.96 -12.37
CA HIS A 144 15.13 6.72 -13.02
C HIS A 144 13.61 6.67 -13.27
N PRO A 145 13.14 6.54 -14.54
CA PRO A 145 11.72 6.61 -14.89
C PRO A 145 10.83 5.62 -14.14
N PHE A 146 11.32 4.39 -13.92
CA PHE A 146 10.58 3.35 -13.20
C PHE A 146 10.14 3.83 -11.80
N TYR A 147 11.05 4.34 -10.98
CA TYR A 147 10.72 4.73 -9.60
C TYR A 147 9.88 6.02 -9.53
N ARG A 148 9.97 6.89 -10.54
CA ARG A 148 9.01 7.98 -10.70
C ARG A 148 7.60 7.44 -10.95
N GLY A 149 7.48 6.48 -11.88
CA GLY A 149 6.21 5.80 -12.17
C GLY A 149 5.62 5.09 -10.96
N VAL A 150 6.45 4.41 -10.15
CA VAL A 150 6.01 3.80 -8.89
C VAL A 150 5.44 4.85 -7.94
N GLY A 151 6.08 6.02 -7.83
CA GLY A 151 5.56 7.10 -7.01
C GLY A 151 4.22 7.64 -7.48
N SER A 152 4.01 7.79 -8.79
CA SER A 152 2.72 8.24 -9.34
C SER A 152 1.62 7.20 -9.15
N LEU A 153 1.94 5.92 -9.37
CA LEU A 153 1.01 4.82 -9.14
C LEU A 153 0.60 4.72 -7.67
N ALA A 154 1.54 4.90 -6.74
CA ALA A 154 1.24 4.91 -5.31
C ALA A 154 0.20 5.99 -4.95
N GLU A 155 0.35 7.20 -5.49
CA GLU A 155 -0.58 8.32 -5.28
C GLU A 155 -1.97 8.02 -5.87
N GLU A 156 -2.03 7.50 -7.09
CA GLU A 156 -3.29 7.08 -7.72
C GLU A 156 -4.01 5.99 -6.91
N VAL A 157 -3.28 4.99 -6.43
CA VAL A 157 -3.85 3.91 -5.62
C VAL A 157 -4.35 4.42 -4.27
N VAL A 158 -3.63 5.33 -3.60
CA VAL A 158 -4.13 5.93 -2.35
C VAL A 158 -5.40 6.73 -2.60
N ASN A 159 -5.45 7.56 -3.64
CA ASN A 159 -6.67 8.31 -3.97
C ASN A 159 -7.84 7.38 -4.27
N TRP A 160 -7.61 6.32 -5.04
CA TRP A 160 -8.62 5.30 -5.28
C TRP A 160 -9.08 4.60 -3.99
N LEU A 161 -8.18 4.31 -3.05
CA LEU A 161 -8.54 3.77 -1.73
C LEU A 161 -9.41 4.77 -0.95
N LEU A 162 -9.10 6.06 -0.99
CA LEU A 162 -9.85 7.08 -0.25
C LEU A 162 -11.24 7.32 -0.85
N GLU A 163 -11.37 7.22 -2.18
CA GLU A 163 -12.62 7.44 -2.91
C GLU A 163 -13.48 6.17 -3.04
N ARG A 164 -12.93 4.99 -2.74
CA ARG A 164 -13.65 3.71 -2.87
C ARG A 164 -14.86 3.71 -1.91
N PRO A 165 -16.09 3.62 -2.44
CA PRO A 165 -17.29 3.66 -1.62
C PRO A 165 -17.35 2.46 -0.68
N ILE A 166 -17.87 2.70 0.52
CA ILE A 166 -18.22 1.64 1.45
C ILE A 166 -19.49 1.00 0.90
N ARG A 167 -19.36 -0.21 0.35
CA ARG A 167 -20.49 -0.93 -0.21
C ARG A 167 -21.30 -1.53 0.94
N GLU A 168 -22.57 -1.16 1.04
CA GLU A 168 -23.52 -1.96 1.80
C GLU A 168 -24.04 -3.08 0.90
N ALA A 169 -24.13 -4.29 1.44
CA ALA A 169 -24.73 -5.41 0.72
C ALA A 169 -26.21 -5.10 0.41
N GLY A 170 -26.47 -4.53 -0.77
CA GLY A 170 -27.80 -4.25 -1.30
C GLY A 170 -28.19 -2.79 -1.48
N ASP A 171 -27.37 -1.80 -1.10
CA ASP A 171 -27.72 -0.39 -1.29
C ASP A 171 -26.54 0.42 -1.86
N SER A 172 -26.79 1.16 -2.94
CA SER A 172 -25.77 1.95 -3.68
C SER A 172 -25.44 3.28 -2.99
N ARG A 173 -25.79 3.43 -1.71
CA ARG A 173 -25.54 4.66 -0.98
C ARG A 173 -24.11 4.70 -0.45
N VAL A 174 -23.38 5.71 -0.91
CA VAL A 174 -22.07 6.10 -0.40
C VAL A 174 -22.25 6.43 1.08
N VAL A 175 -21.70 5.60 1.96
CA VAL A 175 -21.72 5.92 3.40
C VAL A 175 -20.68 7.01 3.63
N ASP A 176 -21.21 8.23 3.76
CA ASP A 176 -20.54 9.48 4.09
C ASP A 176 -19.88 9.41 5.48
N GLU A 177 -19.00 10.38 5.75
CA GLU A 177 -18.08 10.55 6.89
C GLU A 177 -18.48 10.03 8.29
N LYS A 178 -19.78 9.83 8.57
CA LYS A 178 -20.30 9.21 9.81
C LYS A 178 -19.71 7.85 10.17
N LEU A 179 -19.30 7.03 9.19
CA LEU A 179 -18.68 5.73 9.50
C LEU A 179 -17.29 5.87 10.13
N LEU A 180 -16.58 6.98 9.89
CA LEU A 180 -15.32 7.27 10.59
C LEU A 180 -15.57 7.77 12.01
N ASP A 181 -16.69 8.45 12.26
CA ASP A 181 -17.10 8.86 13.62
C ASP A 181 -17.53 7.64 14.46
N GLU A 182 -18.08 6.60 13.84
CA GLU A 182 -18.44 5.33 14.49
C GLU A 182 -17.26 4.35 14.60
N PHE A 183 -16.22 4.52 13.78
CA PHE A 183 -14.99 3.76 13.92
C PHE A 183 -14.26 4.25 15.16
N ASP A 184 -14.56 3.62 16.28
CA ASP A 184 -13.84 3.82 17.52
C ASP A 184 -12.57 2.96 17.50
N PRO A 185 -11.40 3.56 17.22
CA PRO A 185 -10.15 2.80 17.17
C PRO A 185 -9.84 2.14 18.53
N SER A 186 -10.34 2.69 19.64
CA SER A 186 -10.09 2.13 20.97
C SER A 186 -10.80 0.79 21.19
N ARG A 187 -11.90 0.51 20.48
CA ARG A 187 -12.57 -0.81 20.48
C ARG A 187 -11.71 -1.92 19.90
N VAL A 188 -10.74 -1.56 19.07
CA VAL A 188 -9.75 -2.48 18.50
C VAL A 188 -8.35 -2.28 19.09
N GLY A 189 -8.25 -1.54 20.22
CA GLY A 189 -6.98 -1.29 20.90
C GLY A 189 -6.04 -0.30 20.19
N TYR A 190 -6.56 0.50 19.25
CA TYR A 190 -5.83 1.52 18.52
C TYR A 190 -6.13 2.92 19.10
N SER A 191 -5.13 3.79 19.16
CA SER A 191 -5.28 5.21 19.52
C SER A 191 -4.60 6.03 18.43
N ARG A 192 -5.31 7.05 17.90
CA ARG A 192 -4.74 7.92 16.88
C ARG A 192 -3.47 8.59 17.43
N PRO A 193 -2.38 8.65 16.65
CA PRO A 193 -1.24 9.48 17.01
C PRO A 193 -1.67 10.95 16.99
N SER A 194 -1.39 11.65 18.09
CA SER A 194 -1.60 13.10 18.28
C SER A 194 -0.70 13.94 17.39
#